data_AF-A0A6I0J616-F1
#
_entry.id   AF-A0A6I0J616-F1
#
_cell.length_a   1.000
_cell.length_b   1.000
_cell.length_c   1.000
_cell.angle_alpha   90.00
_cell.angle_beta   90.00
_cell.angle_gamma   90.00
#
_symmetry.space_group_name_H-M   'P 1'
#
loop_
_entity.id
_entity.type
_entity.pdbx_description
1 polymer ?
#
loop_
_entity_poly.entity_id
_entity_poly.type
_entity_poly.pdbx_seq_one_letter_code
_entity_poly.pdbx_strand_id
1 'polypeptide(L)'
;MKEEFDFESIKNKAIEQLKAGKPLLGKDGAFAPLLESILNAALEGEMDAHLTEEERQMGNRRNGKMQKQVQTPLGEVTVSTPRDRNSSFDPQFIKKR
;
A
#
# COMPACT_ATOMS: atom_id res chain seq x y z
N MET A 1 12.87 9.01 -4.39
CA MET A 1 13.47 7.66 -4.20
C MET A 1 12.36 6.77 -3.70
N LYS A 2 12.01 5.68 -4.40
CA LYS A 2 11.24 4.61 -3.75
C LYS A 2 12.17 4.08 -2.67
N GLU A 3 11.77 4.10 -1.40
CA GLU A 3 12.51 3.34 -0.38
C GLU A 3 12.46 1.88 -0.83
N GLU A 4 13.63 1.38 -1.18
CA GLU A 4 13.80 -0.04 -1.51
C GLU A 4 13.49 -0.82 -0.24
N PHE A 5 12.68 -1.88 -0.37
CA PHE A 5 12.24 -2.65 0.79
C PHE A 5 13.46 -3.30 1.46
N ASP A 6 13.92 -2.72 2.58
CA ASP A 6 15.09 -3.19 3.31
C ASP A 6 14.71 -4.30 4.29
N PHE A 7 14.80 -5.54 3.79
CA PHE A 7 14.49 -6.73 4.55
C PHE A 7 15.39 -6.92 5.78
N GLU A 8 16.68 -6.58 5.69
CA GLU A 8 17.60 -6.75 6.81
C GLU A 8 17.31 -5.74 7.93
N SER A 9 16.91 -4.50 7.60
CA SER A 9 16.47 -3.53 8.61
C SER A 9 15.23 -4.01 9.38
N ILE A 10 14.23 -4.56 8.68
CA ILE A 10 13.00 -5.08 9.27
C ILE A 10 13.30 -6.26 10.18
N LYS A 11 14.16 -7.18 9.71
CA LYS A 11 14.59 -8.35 10.49
C LYS A 11 15.31 -7.94 11.77
N ASN A 12 16.25 -7.00 11.70
CA ASN A 12 16.97 -6.50 12.88
C ASN A 12 16.01 -5.83 13.87
N LYS A 13 15.12 -4.95 13.39
CA LYS A 13 14.10 -4.31 14.23
C LYS A 13 13.14 -5.31 14.86
N ALA A 14 12.76 -6.36 14.13
CA ALA A 14 11.91 -7.43 14.64
C ALA A 14 12.61 -8.22 15.77
N ILE A 15 13.90 -8.54 15.61
CA ILE A 15 14.69 -9.21 16.66
C ILE A 15 14.77 -8.33 17.92
N GLU A 16 15.00 -7.03 17.78
CA GLU A 16 15.04 -6.09 18.91
C GLU A 16 13.69 -6.00 19.64
N GLN A 17 12.59 -5.88 18.90
CA GLN A 17 11.25 -5.83 19.47
C GLN A 17 10.88 -7.14 20.18
N LEU A 18 11.23 -8.29 19.60
CA LEU A 18 11.05 -9.60 20.24
C LEU A 18 11.82 -9.70 21.55
N LYS A 19 13.10 -9.30 21.57
CA LYS A 19 13.91 -9.29 22.80
C LYS A 19 13.33 -8.35 23.87
N ALA A 20 12.73 -7.24 23.46
CA ALA A 20 12.13 -6.26 24.35
C ALA A 20 10.66 -6.55 24.72
N GLY A 21 10.06 -7.63 24.21
CA GLY A 21 8.63 -7.94 24.42
C GLY A 21 7.67 -6.91 23.82
N LYS A 22 8.13 -6.11 22.85
CA LYS A 22 7.31 -5.10 22.15
C LYS A 22 6.52 -5.75 21.00
N PRO A 23 5.33 -5.25 20.67
CA PRO A 23 4.55 -5.78 19.55
C PRO A 23 5.26 -5.53 18.21
N LEU A 24 5.23 -6.53 17.33
CA LEU A 24 5.80 -6.48 15.97
C LEU A 24 4.88 -5.80 14.96
N LEU A 25 3.61 -5.72 15.31
CA LEU A 25 2.51 -5.12 14.55
C LEU A 25 2.15 -3.79 15.23
N GLY A 26 1.46 -2.92 14.51
CA GLY A 26 1.18 -1.55 14.93
C GLY A 26 1.99 -0.53 14.14
N LYS A 27 1.66 0.76 14.29
CA LYS A 27 2.31 1.88 13.59
C LYS A 27 3.84 1.87 13.71
N ASP A 28 4.36 1.53 14.89
CA ASP A 28 5.79 1.47 15.17
C ASP A 28 6.38 0.05 15.11
N GLY A 29 5.55 -0.94 14.76
CA GLY A 29 5.93 -2.33 14.63
C GLY A 29 6.99 -2.55 13.55
N ALA A 30 7.82 -3.58 13.71
CA ALA A 30 8.80 -3.96 12.69
C ALA A 30 8.14 -4.32 11.35
N PHE A 31 6.90 -4.85 11.37
CA PHE A 31 6.19 -5.27 10.17
C PHE A 31 5.27 -4.19 9.55
N ALA A 32 5.19 -2.99 10.13
CA ALA A 32 4.38 -1.91 9.56
C ALA A 32 4.74 -1.59 8.09
N PRO A 33 6.04 -1.47 7.70
CA PRO A 33 6.41 -1.20 6.31
C PRO A 33 6.06 -2.35 5.37
N LEU A 34 6.09 -3.59 5.85
CA LEU A 34 5.70 -4.77 5.06
C LEU A 34 4.20 -4.75 4.75
N LEU A 35 3.37 -4.46 5.75
CA LEU A 35 1.92 -4.36 5.57
C LEU A 35 1.56 -3.22 4.61
N GLU A 36 2.21 -2.05 4.75
CA GLU A 36 2.09 -0.93 3.82
C GLU A 36 2.45 -1.32 2.38
N SER A 37 3.59 -1.98 2.21
CA SER A 37 4.06 -2.45 0.90
C SER A 37 3.06 -3.39 0.23
N ILE A 38 2.54 -4.38 0.98
CA ILE A 38 1.55 -5.35 0.47
C ILE A 38 0.26 -4.64 0.03
N LEU A 39 -0.28 -3.74 0.84
CA LEU A 39 -1.52 -3.02 0.51
C LEU A 39 -1.34 -2.11 -0.71
N ASN A 40 -0.21 -1.41 -0.79
CA ASN A 40 0.11 -0.57 -1.94
C ASN A 40 0.30 -1.41 -3.21
N ALA A 41 0.99 -2.54 -3.14
CA ALA A 41 1.16 -3.45 -4.27
C ALA A 41 -0.18 -4.02 -4.75
N ALA A 42 -1.09 -4.38 -3.84
CA ALA A 42 -2.43 -4.86 -4.18
C ALA A 42 -3.22 -3.78 -4.94
N LEU A 43 -3.20 -2.53 -4.47
CA LEU A 43 -3.86 -1.41 -5.14
C LEU A 43 -3.27 -1.09 -6.53
N GLU A 44 -1.95 -1.21 -6.68
CA GLU A 44 -1.29 -1.07 -7.98
C GLU A 44 -1.73 -2.17 -8.96
N GLY A 45 -1.81 -3.41 -8.48
CA GLY A 45 -2.29 -4.55 -9.27
C GLY A 45 -3.74 -4.37 -9.70
N GLU A 46 -4.63 -3.89 -8.81
CA GLU A 46 -6.00 -3.56 -9.17
C GLU A 46 -6.07 -2.48 -10.26
N MET A 47 -5.23 -1.44 -10.18
CA MET A 47 -5.18 -0.40 -11.22
C MET A 47 -4.66 -0.92 -12.56
N ASP A 48 -3.67 -1.82 -12.55
CA ASP A 48 -3.17 -2.44 -13.77
C ASP A 48 -4.24 -3.31 -14.44
N ALA A 49 -5.02 -4.05 -13.64
CA ALA A 49 -6.17 -4.80 -14.14
C ALA A 49 -7.30 -3.89 -14.65
N HIS A 50 -7.54 -2.74 -14.02
CA HIS A 50 -8.54 -1.75 -14.43
C HIS A 50 -8.20 -1.08 -15.77
N LEU A 51 -6.93 -0.73 -15.99
CA LEU A 51 -6.47 -0.06 -17.21
C LEU A 51 -6.13 -1.06 -18.31
N THR A 52 -7.16 -1.71 -18.84
CA THR A 52 -7.07 -2.59 -20.01
C THR A 52 -6.64 -1.84 -21.27
N GLU A 53 -6.38 -2.57 -22.36
CA GLU A 53 -6.02 -1.96 -23.62
C GLU A 53 -7.18 -1.13 -24.21
N GLU A 54 -8.42 -1.59 -24.06
CA GLU A 54 -9.63 -0.87 -24.47
C GLU A 54 -9.77 0.45 -23.72
N GLU A 55 -9.62 0.44 -22.39
CA GLU A 55 -9.65 1.67 -21.57
C GLU A 55 -8.59 2.67 -22.02
N ARG A 56 -7.39 2.20 -22.36
CA ARG A 56 -6.29 3.05 -22.85
C ARG A 56 -6.57 3.62 -24.23
N GLN A 57 -7.13 2.82 -25.14
CA GLN A 57 -7.54 3.28 -26.47
C GLN A 57 -8.66 4.32 -26.39
N MET A 58 -9.58 4.20 -25.42
CA MET A 58 -10.59 5.20 -25.10
C MET A 58 -10.03 6.45 -24.37
N GLY A 59 -8.70 6.52 -24.17
CA GLY A 59 -8.01 7.67 -23.60
C GLY A 59 -7.89 7.66 -22.08
N ASN A 60 -8.30 6.58 -21.40
CA ASN A 60 -8.08 6.44 -19.97
C ASN A 60 -6.60 6.12 -19.68
N ARG A 61 -6.10 6.66 -18.57
CA ARG A 61 -4.69 6.51 -18.15
C ARG A 61 -4.55 6.82 -16.67
N ARG A 62 -3.42 6.42 -16.09
CA ARG A 62 -3.05 6.77 -14.72
C ARG A 62 -2.97 8.30 -14.57
N ASN A 63 -3.49 8.80 -13.45
CA ASN A 63 -3.56 10.22 -13.10
C ASN A 63 -3.06 10.46 -11.67
N GLY A 64 -1.86 9.97 -11.39
CA GLY A 64 -1.22 10.09 -10.07
C GLY A 64 -1.79 9.14 -9.03
N LYS A 65 -1.55 9.48 -7.76
CA LYS A 65 -1.97 8.71 -6.58
C LYS A 65 -2.47 9.66 -5.49
N MET A 66 -3.27 9.15 -4.57
CA MET A 66 -3.75 9.86 -3.40
C MET A 66 -3.35 9.09 -2.13
N GLN A 67 -2.84 9.79 -1.13
CA GLN A 67 -2.55 9.18 0.16
C GLN A 67 -3.83 9.07 1.01
N LYS A 68 -4.00 7.93 1.68
CA LYS A 68 -5.08 7.67 2.63
C LYS A 68 -4.51 6.95 3.84
N GLN A 69 -4.81 7.45 5.04
CA GLN A 69 -4.60 6.68 6.27
C GLN A 69 -5.76 5.71 6.47
N VAL A 70 -5.44 4.45 6.73
CA VAL A 70 -6.38 3.36 6.96
C VAL A 70 -6.11 2.76 8.33
N GLN A 71 -7.15 2.72 9.15
CA GLN A 71 -7.11 2.05 10.44
C GLN A 71 -7.33 0.56 10.24
N THR A 72 -6.37 -0.26 10.66
CA THR A 72 -6.49 -1.72 10.64
C THR A 72 -6.40 -2.26 12.07
N PRO A 73 -6.87 -3.48 12.34
CA PRO A 73 -6.63 -4.14 13.64
C PRO A 73 -5.15 -4.28 13.99
N LEU A 74 -4.29 -4.25 12.97
CA LEU A 74 -2.83 -4.37 13.08
C LEU A 74 -2.13 -3.01 13.17
N GLY A 75 -2.88 -1.91 13.27
CA GLY A 75 -2.36 -0.54 13.34
C GLY A 75 -2.77 0.35 12.17
N GLU A 76 -2.42 1.62 12.30
CA GLU A 76 -2.59 2.62 11.25
C GLU A 76 -1.57 2.39 10.13
N VAL A 77 -2.05 2.36 8.89
CA VAL A 77 -1.21 2.23 7.69
C VAL A 77 -1.52 3.37 6.73
N THR A 78 -0.48 3.97 6.16
CA THR A 78 -0.63 4.94 5.08
C THR A 78 -0.57 4.20 3.75
N VAL A 79 -1.59 4.35 2.91
CA VAL A 79 -1.62 3.76 1.57
C VAL A 79 -1.66 4.85 0.50
N SER A 80 -1.12 4.53 -0.67
CA SER A 80 -1.05 5.41 -1.84
C SER A 80 -1.94 4.83 -2.93
N THR A 81 -3.21 5.23 -2.92
CA THR A 81 -4.23 4.71 -3.86
C THR A 81 -4.02 5.32 -5.24
N PRO A 82 -3.80 4.51 -6.28
CA PRO A 82 -3.67 5.01 -7.65
C PRO A 82 -5.01 5.53 -8.16
N ARG A 83 -4.97 6.45 -9.12
CA ARG A 83 -6.15 7.01 -9.77
C ARG A 83 -6.03 6.95 -11.29
N ASP A 84 -7.16 6.80 -11.95
CA ASP A 84 -7.27 6.92 -13.40
C ASP A 84 -7.80 8.32 -13.80
N ARG A 85 -7.67 8.67 -15.07
CA ARG A 85 -8.05 9.98 -15.62
C ARG A 85 -9.56 10.16 -15.62
N ASN A 86 -10.30 9.09 -15.92
CA ASN A 86 -11.75 9.11 -15.98
C ASN A 86 -12.41 8.98 -14.60
N SER A 87 -11.62 8.76 -13.55
CA SER A 87 -12.08 8.52 -12.17
C SER A 87 -13.02 7.30 -12.04
N SER A 88 -12.95 6.36 -12.98
CA SER A 88 -13.78 5.15 -13.02
C SER A 88 -13.21 4.00 -12.17
N PHE A 89 -11.93 4.05 -11.78
CA PHE A 89 -11.29 2.99 -10.99
C PHE A 89 -11.93 2.85 -9.61
N ASP A 90 -12.50 1.69 -9.26
CA ASP A 90 -13.10 1.41 -7.95
C ASP A 90 -12.35 0.30 -7.20
N PRO A 91 -11.38 0.64 -6.31
CA PRO A 91 -10.55 -0.32 -5.61
C PRO A 91 -11.35 -1.18 -4.62
N GLN A 92 -11.06 -2.48 -4.55
CA GLN A 92 -11.82 -3.44 -3.72
C GLN A 92 -11.18 -3.63 -2.34
N PHE A 93 -9.84 -3.70 -2.27
CA PHE A 93 -9.14 -3.83 -0.99
C PHE A 93 -9.36 -2.63 -0.07
N ILE A 94 -9.33 -1.41 -0.64
CA ILE A 94 -9.49 -0.17 0.11
C ILE A 94 -10.45 0.74 -0.64
N LYS A 95 -11.73 0.64 -0.29
CA LYS A 95 -12.81 1.41 -0.92
C LYS A 95 -12.56 2.92 -0.90
N LYS A 96 -13.12 3.61 -1.89
CA LYS A 96 -13.21 5.07 -1.91
C LYS A 96 -13.91 5.61 -0.67
N ARG A 97 -13.62 6.87 -0.33
CA ARG A 97 -14.33 7.59 0.73
C ARG A 97 -15.68 8.08 0.22
#